data_AF-A0A1T1IE91-F1
#
_entry.id   AF-A0A1T1IE91-F1
#
_cell.length_a   1.000
_cell.length_b   1.000
_cell.length_c   1.000
_cell.angle_alpha   90.00
_cell.angle_beta   90.00
_cell.angle_gamma   90.00
#
_symmetry.space_group_name_H-M   'P 1'
#
loop_
_entity.id
_entity.type
_entity.pdbx_description
1 polymer ?
#
loop_
_entity_poly.entity_id
_entity_poly.type
_entity_poly.pdbx_seq_one_letter_code
_entity_poly.pdbx_strand_id
1 'polypeptide(L)'
;MTGKFSAEIEAFIRTYVKDIENGGAAVFAGAGLSKSCGFVNWSELLSEIAEELGLKVELEHDLISVAQYHVNQKNSSNGLARKILEEFSEQAEPSEAHDIISRLPIRTYWTTNYDTLIEDSLKQNYRVADIKRKTDDLVTSRPKRDAVVYKMHGDVSSPGAAILYKSQYEKYHKSHEAFVTTLSGDLISKTFLFIGFSFTDPNLDYVLSRLHVPDDYRRTHYCFLRKEPAELQGKEDEESAKYRRRRQEHHVRDLLRFGIQALLIDDYNEIPVILKEIESRFLKKTIFISGSAEEYGAWDKQDALNFVHSLSASLVKGGYRVVNGFGWGIGSAVINGALDAIYSKPEKYSEDQLIMRPFPQVASNGKDLPDLWHEYRHRMIGLSGIALFIFGNKVKDGSVVNADGVHKEFEIAQEKGVVALPIGTSGYMAKALADEMLADPVNHFCDYPWLEAEVAQLADPAANRAKIERQILSIIKKLGG
;
A
#
# COMPACT_ATOMS: atom_id res chain seq x y z
N MET A 1 -8.90 1.09 -19.43
CA MET A 1 -7.66 1.52 -18.75
C MET A 1 -6.54 0.61 -19.21
N THR A 2 -5.82 1.01 -20.25
CA THR A 2 -4.65 0.27 -20.78
C THR A 2 -3.74 1.31 -21.41
N GLY A 3 -2.64 1.66 -20.74
CA GLY A 3 -1.67 2.61 -21.29
C GLY A 3 -0.66 3.21 -20.30
N LYS A 4 -0.90 3.14 -18.98
CA LYS A 4 0.02 3.76 -17.99
C LYS A 4 1.20 2.86 -17.60
N PHE A 5 1.01 1.54 -17.59
CA PHE A 5 2.01 0.56 -17.18
C PHE A 5 2.17 -0.55 -18.22
N SER A 6 3.32 -1.23 -18.21
CA SER A 6 3.54 -2.44 -19.02
C SER A 6 2.55 -3.54 -18.62
N ALA A 7 2.28 -4.48 -19.52
CA ALA A 7 1.35 -5.58 -19.26
C ALA A 7 1.76 -6.44 -18.04
N GLU A 8 3.07 -6.57 -17.81
CA GLU A 8 3.64 -7.30 -16.67
C GLU A 8 3.40 -6.57 -15.36
N ILE A 9 3.68 -5.25 -15.29
CA ILE A 9 3.44 -4.44 -14.10
C ILE A 9 1.94 -4.38 -13.80
N GLU A 10 1.09 -4.25 -14.81
CA GLU A 10 -0.37 -4.25 -14.65
C GLU A 10 -0.89 -5.59 -14.09
N ALA A 11 -0.32 -6.72 -14.53
CA ALA A 11 -0.64 -8.04 -13.98
C ALA A 11 -0.16 -8.20 -12.54
N PHE A 12 1.02 -7.69 -12.23
CA PHE A 12 1.56 -7.64 -10.86
C PHE A 12 0.64 -6.82 -9.94
N ILE A 13 0.31 -5.57 -10.30
CA ILE A 13 -0.55 -4.69 -9.49
C ILE A 13 -1.85 -5.41 -9.13
N ARG A 14 -2.53 -6.00 -10.13
CA ARG A 14 -3.78 -6.74 -9.90
C ARG A 14 -3.62 -7.91 -8.93
N THR A 15 -2.53 -8.66 -9.05
CA THR A 15 -2.25 -9.83 -8.20
C THR A 15 -1.90 -9.39 -6.79
N TYR A 16 -1.01 -8.40 -6.66
CA TYR A 16 -0.53 -7.93 -5.37
C TYR A 16 -1.61 -7.20 -4.56
N VAL A 17 -2.51 -6.45 -5.20
CA VAL A 17 -3.70 -5.88 -4.53
C VAL A 17 -4.56 -6.98 -3.91
N LYS A 18 -4.80 -8.08 -4.64
CA LYS A 18 -5.54 -9.23 -4.12
C LYS A 18 -4.81 -9.90 -2.95
N ASP A 19 -3.48 -9.99 -2.99
CA ASP A 19 -2.71 -10.53 -1.87
C ASP A 19 -2.73 -9.61 -0.65
N ILE A 20 -2.74 -8.28 -0.84
CA ILE A 20 -2.93 -7.31 0.25
C ILE A 20 -4.31 -7.48 0.90
N GLU A 21 -5.38 -7.61 0.10
CA GLU A 21 -6.75 -7.84 0.58
C GLU A 21 -6.85 -9.09 1.47
N ASN A 22 -6.20 -10.17 1.06
CA ASN A 22 -6.23 -11.45 1.78
C ASN A 22 -5.22 -11.51 2.94
N GLY A 23 -4.49 -10.42 3.22
CA GLY A 23 -3.44 -10.39 4.25
C GLY A 23 -2.22 -11.28 3.93
N GLY A 24 -2.07 -11.66 2.67
CA GLY A 24 -1.01 -12.53 2.16
C GLY A 24 0.17 -11.78 1.53
N ALA A 25 0.22 -10.45 1.59
CA ALA A 25 1.33 -9.65 1.07
C ALA A 25 2.42 -9.39 2.15
N ALA A 26 3.67 -9.34 1.70
CA ALA A 26 4.84 -8.97 2.50
C ALA A 26 5.79 -8.09 1.68
N VAL A 27 6.56 -7.22 2.35
CA VAL A 27 7.59 -6.39 1.70
C VAL A 27 8.96 -6.80 2.19
N PHE A 28 9.93 -6.88 1.28
CA PHE A 28 11.34 -6.97 1.61
C PHE A 28 12.05 -5.70 1.11
N ALA A 29 12.55 -4.89 2.04
CA ALA A 29 13.28 -3.66 1.72
C ALA A 29 14.80 -3.88 1.78
N GLY A 30 15.51 -3.44 0.74
CA GLY A 30 16.97 -3.34 0.74
C GLY A 30 17.45 -1.90 0.84
N ALA A 31 18.76 -1.71 0.85
CA ALA A 31 19.40 -0.40 1.06
C ALA A 31 19.02 0.62 -0.04
N GLY A 32 18.65 0.15 -1.23
CA GLY A 32 18.20 1.02 -2.32
C GLY A 32 16.91 1.78 -2.02
N LEU A 33 16.05 1.29 -1.11
CA LEU A 33 14.83 2.00 -0.71
C LEU A 33 15.16 3.20 0.20
N SER A 34 16.20 3.07 1.03
CA SER A 34 16.69 4.10 1.95
C SER A 34 17.65 5.09 1.28
N LYS A 35 18.20 4.76 0.10
CA LYS A 35 19.22 5.59 -0.57
C LYS A 35 18.74 6.99 -0.93
N SER A 36 17.48 7.13 -1.39
CA SER A 36 16.91 8.45 -1.71
C SER A 36 16.63 9.32 -0.48
N CYS A 37 16.68 8.74 0.73
CA CYS A 37 16.52 9.44 2.00
C CYS A 37 17.83 10.00 2.55
N GLY A 38 18.95 9.85 1.83
CA GLY A 38 20.28 10.29 2.27
C GLY A 38 21.12 9.20 2.94
N PHE A 39 20.61 7.97 3.07
CA PHE A 39 21.40 6.85 3.58
C PHE A 39 22.30 6.23 2.51
N VAL A 40 23.44 5.71 2.97
CA VAL A 40 24.44 5.06 2.13
C VAL A 40 24.12 3.59 1.88
N ASN A 41 24.50 3.07 0.71
CA ASN A 41 24.51 1.63 0.46
C ASN A 41 25.77 0.96 1.04
N TRP A 42 25.87 -0.37 0.93
CA TRP A 42 26.98 -1.13 1.51
C TRP A 42 28.35 -0.77 0.93
N SER A 43 28.43 -0.45 -0.37
CA SER A 43 29.67 0.02 -0.99
C SER A 43 30.09 1.38 -0.46
N GLU A 44 29.15 2.33 -0.36
CA GLU A 44 29.39 3.69 0.12
C GLU A 44 29.84 3.66 1.59
N LEU A 45 29.18 2.85 2.43
CA LEU A 45 29.52 2.65 3.84
C LEU A 45 30.97 2.18 4.06
N LEU A 46 31.46 1.29 3.19
CA LEU A 46 32.79 0.69 3.32
C LEU A 46 33.90 1.48 2.61
N SER A 47 33.59 2.59 1.95
CA SER A 47 34.56 3.40 1.18
C SER A 47 35.77 3.81 2.01
N GLU A 48 35.53 4.49 3.13
CA GLU A 48 36.59 4.96 4.04
C GLU A 48 37.36 3.79 4.67
N ILE A 49 36.66 2.70 5.01
CA ILE A 49 37.28 1.51 5.60
C ILE A 49 38.21 0.82 4.59
N ALA A 50 37.82 0.76 3.32
CA ALA A 50 38.67 0.24 2.27
C ALA A 50 39.91 1.13 2.08
N GLU A 51 39.74 2.45 2.08
CA GLU A 51 40.84 3.41 1.97
C GLU A 51 41.84 3.28 3.13
N GLU A 52 41.38 3.11 4.37
CA GLU A 52 42.23 2.82 5.53
C GLU A 52 43.06 1.53 5.35
N LEU A 53 42.53 0.56 4.62
CA LEU A 53 43.20 -0.69 4.28
C LEU A 53 44.08 -0.59 3.03
N GLY A 54 44.11 0.56 2.35
CA GLY A 54 44.81 0.75 1.08
C GLY A 54 44.12 0.06 -0.11
N LEU A 55 42.83 -0.24 0.01
CA LEU A 55 41.99 -0.86 -1.01
C LEU A 55 41.09 0.19 -1.67
N LYS A 56 40.56 -0.12 -2.86
CA LYS A 56 39.57 0.71 -3.55
C LYS A 56 38.27 -0.08 -3.70
N VAL A 57 37.19 0.38 -3.08
CA VAL A 57 35.87 -0.28 -3.13
C VAL A 57 35.42 -0.60 -4.55
N GLU A 58 35.68 0.28 -5.51
CA GLU A 58 35.31 0.12 -6.92
C GLU A 58 35.95 -1.10 -7.60
N LEU A 59 37.09 -1.57 -7.09
CA LEU A 59 37.83 -2.73 -7.60
C LEU A 59 37.45 -4.02 -6.87
N GLU A 60 36.73 -3.93 -5.76
CA GLU A 60 36.42 -5.06 -4.89
C GLU A 60 35.04 -5.66 -5.22
N HIS A 61 35.02 -6.97 -5.44
CA HIS A 61 33.79 -7.71 -5.73
C HIS A 61 33.13 -8.29 -4.46
N ASP A 62 33.89 -8.43 -3.37
CA ASP A 62 33.42 -8.97 -2.09
C ASP A 62 33.70 -8.00 -0.94
N LEU A 63 32.79 -7.05 -0.78
CA LEU A 63 32.87 -6.03 0.26
C LEU A 63 32.72 -6.61 1.68
N ILE A 64 32.10 -7.79 1.81
CA ILE A 64 31.97 -8.48 3.10
C ILE A 64 33.35 -8.97 3.57
N SER A 65 34.21 -9.39 2.64
CA SER A 65 35.62 -9.71 2.93
C SER A 65 36.42 -8.45 3.30
N VAL A 66 36.17 -7.31 2.65
CA VAL A 66 36.82 -6.03 3.01
C VAL A 66 36.55 -5.66 4.47
N ALA A 67 35.29 -5.76 4.92
CA ALA A 67 34.94 -5.57 6.33
C ALA A 67 35.67 -6.54 7.26
N GLN A 68 35.86 -7.80 6.85
CA GLN A 68 36.63 -8.78 7.64
C GLN A 68 38.12 -8.41 7.74
N TYR A 69 38.72 -7.84 6.69
CA TYR A 69 40.11 -7.38 6.74
C TYR A 69 40.30 -6.26 7.75
N HIS A 70 39.35 -5.33 7.84
CA HIS A 70 39.36 -4.29 8.88
C HIS A 70 39.33 -4.89 10.29
N VAL A 71 38.43 -5.85 10.54
CA VAL A 71 38.34 -6.54 11.84
C VAL A 71 39.65 -7.25 12.17
N ASN A 72 40.27 -7.93 11.20
CA ASN A 72 41.54 -8.63 11.40
C ASN A 72 42.70 -7.66 11.70
N GLN A 73 42.76 -6.52 11.00
CA GLN A 73 43.81 -5.51 11.19
C GLN A 73 43.70 -4.81 12.54
N LYS A 74 42.47 -4.48 12.98
CA LYS A 74 42.22 -3.75 14.24
C LYS A 74 41.98 -4.67 15.44
N ASN A 75 41.86 -5.98 15.23
CA ASN A 75 41.41 -6.96 16.23
C ASN A 75 40.11 -6.55 16.94
N SER A 76 39.22 -5.84 16.24
CA SER A 76 37.97 -5.29 16.79
C SER A 76 36.98 -4.94 15.69
N SER A 77 35.69 -5.12 15.94
CA SER A 77 34.61 -4.67 15.06
C SER A 77 34.07 -3.28 15.41
N ASN A 78 34.64 -2.61 16.43
CA ASN A 78 34.14 -1.32 16.92
C ASN A 78 34.18 -0.22 15.85
N GLY A 79 35.17 -0.22 14.96
CA GLY A 79 35.25 0.74 13.85
C GLY A 79 34.06 0.63 12.90
N LEU A 80 33.72 -0.59 12.50
CA LEU A 80 32.55 -0.88 11.67
C LEU A 80 31.23 -0.50 12.36
N ALA A 81 31.07 -0.90 13.62
CA ALA A 81 29.88 -0.60 14.41
C ALA A 81 29.70 0.92 14.60
N ARG A 82 30.80 1.64 14.81
CA ARG A 82 30.80 3.10 14.90
C ARG A 82 30.40 3.74 13.57
N LYS A 83 30.92 3.26 12.45
CA LYS A 83 30.57 3.80 11.13
C LYS A 83 29.08 3.64 10.83
N ILE A 84 28.47 2.52 11.19
CA ILE A 84 27.00 2.36 11.10
C ILE A 84 26.28 3.39 11.95
N LEU A 85 26.73 3.59 13.19
CA LEU A 85 26.11 4.57 14.06
C LEU A 85 26.24 5.98 13.48
N GLU A 86 27.39 6.35 12.91
CA GLU A 86 27.60 7.66 12.29
C GLU A 86 26.71 7.86 11.06
N GLU A 87 26.64 6.88 10.15
CA GLU A 87 25.89 7.02 8.89
C GLU A 87 24.37 6.83 9.02
N PHE A 88 23.91 6.01 9.98
CA PHE A 88 22.49 5.64 10.11
C PHE A 88 21.78 6.26 11.32
N SER A 89 22.47 7.06 12.14
CA SER A 89 21.81 7.77 13.26
C SER A 89 21.29 9.15 12.89
N GLU A 90 21.66 9.69 11.73
CA GLU A 90 21.07 10.95 11.26
C GLU A 90 19.57 10.76 11.00
N GLN A 91 18.76 11.75 11.41
CA GLN A 91 17.32 11.72 11.18
C GLN A 91 17.04 11.98 9.70
N ALA A 92 16.97 10.90 8.92
CA ALA A 92 16.46 10.94 7.57
C ALA A 92 14.93 10.86 7.57
N GLU A 93 14.29 11.59 6.64
CA GLU A 93 12.85 11.46 6.45
C GLU A 93 12.53 10.26 5.54
N PRO A 94 11.49 9.45 5.88
CA PRO A 94 11.09 8.36 5.01
C PRO A 94 10.65 8.85 3.63
N SER A 95 11.07 8.15 2.58
CA SER A 95 10.65 8.46 1.22
C SER A 95 9.15 8.18 1.02
N GLU A 96 8.58 8.75 -0.05
CA GLU A 96 7.19 8.52 -0.43
C GLU A 96 6.84 7.02 -0.57
N ALA A 97 7.80 6.20 -1.01
CA ALA A 97 7.61 4.76 -1.09
C ALA A 97 7.40 4.12 0.30
N HIS A 98 8.14 4.53 1.33
CA HIS A 98 7.96 4.06 2.71
C HIS A 98 6.58 4.43 3.26
N ASP A 99 6.18 5.67 3.00
CA ASP A 99 4.89 6.19 3.42
C ASP A 99 3.73 5.38 2.80
N ILE A 100 3.73 5.17 1.48
CA ILE A 100 2.69 4.38 0.79
C ILE A 100 2.64 2.93 1.32
N ILE A 101 3.79 2.22 1.39
CA ILE A 101 3.78 0.81 1.85
C ILE A 101 3.33 0.68 3.30
N SER A 102 3.51 1.73 4.13
CA SER A 102 3.09 1.73 5.52
C SER A 102 1.60 2.03 5.71
N ARG A 103 0.96 2.76 4.79
CA ARG A 103 -0.50 2.96 4.76
C ARG A 103 -1.28 1.72 4.33
N LEU A 104 -0.70 0.93 3.42
CA LEU A 104 -1.27 -0.35 3.02
C LEU A 104 -1.32 -1.32 4.21
N PRO A 105 -2.34 -2.21 4.32
CA PRO A 105 -2.49 -3.13 5.45
C PRO A 105 -1.52 -4.33 5.40
N ILE A 106 -0.27 -4.09 5.00
CA ILE A 106 0.80 -5.10 4.95
C ILE A 106 1.29 -5.34 6.38
N ARG A 107 1.25 -6.60 6.83
CA ARG A 107 1.57 -6.96 8.22
C ARG A 107 3.01 -7.45 8.42
N THR A 108 3.74 -7.70 7.33
CA THR A 108 5.04 -8.37 7.37
C THR A 108 6.04 -7.57 6.55
N TYR A 109 7.06 -7.04 7.20
CA TYR A 109 8.19 -6.35 6.57
C TYR A 109 9.48 -7.07 6.94
N TRP A 110 10.30 -7.31 5.95
CA TRP A 110 11.66 -7.82 6.10
C TRP A 110 12.65 -6.79 5.57
N THR A 111 13.80 -6.66 6.21
CA THR A 111 14.85 -5.76 5.75
C THR A 111 16.23 -6.25 6.18
N THR A 112 17.23 -5.94 5.35
CA THR A 112 18.65 -6.06 5.67
C THR A 112 19.25 -4.73 6.12
N ASN A 113 18.45 -3.66 6.16
CA ASN A 113 18.90 -2.32 6.51
C ASN A 113 18.95 -2.10 8.02
N TYR A 114 19.79 -1.16 8.45
CA TYR A 114 19.98 -0.80 9.84
C TYR A 114 19.11 0.39 10.30
N ASP A 115 18.67 1.23 9.36
CA ASP A 115 17.84 2.43 9.57
C ASP A 115 16.43 2.11 10.12
N THR A 116 15.71 3.11 10.64
CA THR A 116 14.38 2.97 11.24
C THR A 116 13.23 3.45 10.35
N LEU A 117 13.45 3.66 9.05
CA LEU A 117 12.50 4.36 8.19
C LEU A 117 11.15 3.65 8.06
N ILE A 118 11.15 2.31 8.01
CA ILE A 118 9.91 1.51 7.93
C ILE A 118 9.10 1.68 9.22
N GLU A 119 9.77 1.62 10.36
CA GLU A 119 9.20 1.76 11.69
C GLU A 119 8.64 3.16 11.90
N ASP A 120 9.36 4.18 11.44
CA ASP A 120 8.96 5.57 11.51
C ASP A 120 7.75 5.86 10.61
N SER A 121 7.73 5.36 9.37
CA SER A 121 6.54 5.47 8.50
C SER A 121 5.33 4.74 9.05
N LEU A 122 5.49 3.53 9.62
CA LEU A 122 4.40 2.83 10.29
C LEU A 122 3.85 3.67 11.44
N LYS A 123 4.73 4.25 12.26
CA LYS A 123 4.32 5.11 13.39
C LYS A 123 3.63 6.40 12.93
N GLN A 124 4.13 7.05 11.88
CA GLN A 124 3.51 8.23 11.26
C GLN A 124 2.09 7.94 10.76
N ASN A 125 1.86 6.72 10.26
CA ASN A 125 0.56 6.23 9.82
C ASN A 125 -0.26 5.55 10.93
N TYR A 126 0.03 5.84 12.20
CA TYR A 126 -0.68 5.35 13.39
C TYR A 126 -0.69 3.83 13.55
N ARG A 127 0.31 3.13 12.98
CA ARG A 127 0.47 1.69 13.07
C ARG A 127 1.55 1.30 14.07
N VAL A 128 1.26 0.28 14.85
CA VAL A 128 2.15 -0.24 15.90
C VAL A 128 3.08 -1.30 15.29
N ALA A 129 4.35 -0.94 15.08
CA ALA A 129 5.39 -1.85 14.60
C ALA A 129 5.94 -2.75 15.73
N ASP A 130 6.00 -4.06 15.52
CA ASP A 130 6.71 -5.03 16.36
C ASP A 130 8.07 -5.34 15.73
N ILE A 131 9.14 -4.78 16.30
CA ILE A 131 10.47 -4.77 15.68
C ILE A 131 11.26 -5.99 16.19
N LYS A 132 11.75 -6.81 15.26
CA LYS A 132 12.52 -8.04 15.52
C LYS A 132 13.95 -7.85 15.02
N ARG A 133 14.88 -7.54 15.92
CA ARG A 133 16.27 -7.17 15.59
C ARG A 133 17.28 -8.25 15.93
N LYS A 134 16.91 -9.12 16.88
CA LYS A 134 17.72 -10.25 17.37
C LYS A 134 16.83 -11.45 17.67
N THR A 135 17.43 -12.63 17.80
CA THR A 135 16.72 -13.90 17.97
C THR A 135 15.75 -13.89 19.16
N ASP A 136 16.14 -13.26 20.27
CA ASP A 136 15.29 -13.15 21.47
C ASP A 136 14.01 -12.33 21.23
N ASP A 137 14.05 -11.36 20.32
CA ASP A 137 12.88 -10.52 20.02
C ASP A 137 11.76 -11.35 19.37
N LEU A 138 12.09 -12.45 18.67
CA LEU A 138 11.13 -13.32 17.99
C LEU A 138 10.19 -14.05 18.96
N VAL A 139 10.62 -14.26 20.20
CA VAL A 139 9.84 -15.00 21.21
C VAL A 139 8.70 -14.15 21.78
N THR A 140 8.86 -12.82 21.77
CA THR A 140 7.87 -11.89 22.32
C THR A 140 6.98 -11.33 21.21
N SER A 141 5.80 -10.84 21.56
CA SER A 141 4.92 -10.15 20.61
C SER A 141 4.46 -8.83 21.21
N ARG A 142 4.66 -7.72 20.49
CA ARG A 142 4.20 -6.41 20.94
C ARG A 142 2.67 -6.39 20.98
N PRO A 143 2.03 -6.03 22.11
CA PRO A 143 0.57 -5.91 22.18
C PRO A 143 0.05 -4.89 21.15
N LYS A 144 -1.10 -5.20 20.54
CA LYS A 144 -1.76 -4.35 19.53
C LYS A 144 -0.91 -4.06 18.29
N ARG A 145 0.06 -4.91 17.95
CA ARG A 145 0.87 -4.74 16.73
C ARG A 145 0.01 -4.80 15.48
N ASP A 146 0.25 -3.87 14.56
CA ASP A 146 -0.35 -3.83 13.23
C ASP A 146 0.57 -4.43 12.16
N ALA A 147 1.88 -4.46 12.43
CA ALA A 147 2.90 -5.03 11.57
C ALA A 147 4.09 -5.57 12.37
N VAL A 148 4.80 -6.53 11.79
CA VAL A 148 6.10 -7.03 12.28
C VAL A 148 7.18 -6.61 11.31
N VAL A 149 8.27 -6.04 11.83
CA VAL A 149 9.44 -5.61 11.05
C VAL A 149 10.63 -6.47 11.47
N TYR A 150 11.04 -7.39 10.58
CA TYR A 150 12.18 -8.27 10.80
C TYR A 150 13.43 -7.66 10.18
N LYS A 151 14.43 -7.38 11.02
CA LYS A 151 15.72 -6.80 10.61
C LYS A 151 16.80 -7.87 10.68
N MET A 152 17.12 -8.45 9.53
CA MET A 152 17.97 -9.64 9.45
C MET A 152 19.39 -9.40 9.94
N HIS A 153 19.92 -8.19 9.71
CA HIS A 153 21.31 -7.85 9.99
C HIS A 153 21.49 -7.03 11.26
N GLY A 154 20.43 -6.83 12.04
CA GLY A 154 20.45 -6.00 13.24
C GLY A 154 19.92 -4.60 12.97
N ASP A 155 20.34 -3.66 13.81
CA ASP A 155 19.69 -2.35 13.93
C ASP A 155 20.68 -1.29 14.40
N VAL A 156 20.51 -0.04 13.94
CA VAL A 156 21.38 1.09 14.32
C VAL A 156 21.39 1.35 15.83
N SER A 157 20.31 1.05 16.56
CA SER A 157 20.26 1.17 18.02
C SER A 157 21.08 0.11 18.76
N SER A 158 21.56 -0.93 18.07
CA SER A 158 22.36 -2.02 18.64
C SER A 158 23.50 -2.41 17.69
N PRO A 159 24.41 -1.48 17.37
CA PRO A 159 25.39 -1.68 16.29
C PRO A 159 26.40 -2.79 16.61
N GLY A 160 26.66 -3.07 17.89
CA GLY A 160 27.52 -4.18 18.31
C GLY A 160 26.95 -5.58 18.04
N ALA A 161 25.65 -5.70 17.79
CA ALA A 161 24.98 -6.95 17.43
C ALA A 161 24.74 -7.08 15.91
N ALA A 162 25.14 -6.07 15.12
CA ALA A 162 24.92 -6.05 13.68
C ALA A 162 25.80 -7.06 12.92
N ILE A 163 25.31 -7.52 11.77
CA ILE A 163 25.98 -8.50 10.89
C ILE A 163 26.74 -7.74 9.79
N LEU A 164 28.06 -7.63 9.93
CA LEU A 164 28.89 -6.68 9.17
C LEU A 164 30.05 -7.32 8.41
N TYR A 165 30.57 -8.44 8.89
CA TYR A 165 31.80 -9.02 8.34
C TYR A 165 31.65 -10.51 8.09
N LYS A 166 32.49 -11.04 7.20
CA LYS A 166 32.40 -12.40 6.64
C LYS A 166 32.11 -13.50 7.64
N SER A 167 32.86 -13.58 8.74
CA SER A 167 32.66 -14.66 9.70
C SER A 167 31.32 -14.63 10.45
N GLN A 168 30.62 -13.48 10.48
CA GLN A 168 29.22 -13.42 10.95
C GLN A 168 28.24 -13.99 9.92
N TYR A 169 28.39 -13.64 8.64
CA TYR A 169 27.59 -14.20 7.55
C TYR A 169 27.73 -15.73 7.48
N GLU A 170 28.95 -16.25 7.56
CA GLU A 170 29.23 -17.69 7.55
C GLU A 170 28.53 -18.45 8.70
N LYS A 171 28.39 -17.79 9.87
CA LYS A 171 27.73 -18.35 11.05
C LYS A 171 26.25 -18.02 11.15
N TYR A 172 25.72 -17.18 10.25
CA TYR A 172 24.35 -16.63 10.34
C TYR A 172 23.30 -17.72 10.42
N HIS A 173 23.40 -18.75 9.59
CA HIS A 173 22.48 -19.88 9.60
C HIS A 173 22.41 -20.65 10.93
N LYS A 174 23.42 -20.52 11.80
CA LYS A 174 23.43 -21.10 13.15
C LYS A 174 23.02 -20.10 14.21
N SER A 175 23.53 -18.87 14.14
CA SER A 175 23.26 -17.84 15.15
C SER A 175 21.85 -17.24 15.02
N HIS A 176 21.29 -17.22 13.82
CA HIS A 176 19.99 -16.64 13.45
C HIS A 176 19.08 -17.66 12.76
N GLU A 177 19.19 -18.94 13.12
CA GLU A 177 18.37 -20.02 12.56
C GLU A 177 16.87 -19.69 12.62
N ALA A 178 16.40 -19.12 13.72
CA ALA A 178 15.00 -18.71 13.87
C ALA A 178 14.56 -17.65 12.84
N PHE A 179 15.42 -16.70 12.46
CA PHE A 179 15.12 -15.75 11.38
C PHE A 179 15.04 -16.45 10.03
N VAL A 180 15.99 -17.35 9.74
CA VAL A 180 15.98 -18.16 8.52
C VAL A 180 14.68 -18.96 8.42
N THR A 181 14.30 -19.69 9.47
CA THR A 181 13.06 -20.47 9.50
C THR A 181 11.82 -19.59 9.32
N THR A 182 11.77 -18.44 10.00
CA THR A 182 10.63 -17.52 9.91
C THR A 182 10.50 -16.94 8.49
N LEU A 183 11.61 -16.50 7.89
CA LEU A 183 11.62 -15.98 6.52
C LEU A 183 11.24 -17.06 5.51
N SER A 184 11.73 -18.29 5.65
CA SER A 184 11.31 -19.41 4.79
C SER A 184 9.80 -19.67 4.89
N GLY A 185 9.24 -19.67 6.09
CA GLY A 185 7.79 -19.82 6.28
C GLY A 185 6.98 -18.67 5.68
N ASP A 186 7.48 -17.44 5.78
CA ASP A 186 6.86 -16.28 5.14
C ASP A 186 6.93 -16.37 3.62
N LEU A 187 8.08 -16.73 3.02
CA LEU A 187 8.24 -16.88 1.57
C LEU A 187 7.32 -17.97 1.00
N ILE A 188 7.04 -19.03 1.76
CA ILE A 188 6.08 -20.05 1.36
C ILE A 188 4.63 -19.53 1.42
N SER A 189 4.29 -18.80 2.48
CA SER A 189 2.90 -18.43 2.79
C SER A 189 2.45 -17.09 2.19
N LYS A 190 3.37 -16.19 1.87
CA LYS A 190 3.10 -14.79 1.49
C LYS A 190 3.76 -14.41 0.18
N THR A 191 3.12 -13.50 -0.55
CA THR A 191 3.69 -12.90 -1.75
C THR A 191 4.57 -11.73 -1.37
N PHE A 192 5.87 -11.85 -1.64
CA PHE A 192 6.85 -10.81 -1.37
C PHE A 192 6.97 -9.80 -2.51
N LEU A 193 7.06 -8.53 -2.16
CA LEU A 193 7.56 -7.44 -3.00
C LEU A 193 8.93 -6.99 -2.49
N PHE A 194 9.99 -7.25 -3.26
CA PHE A 194 11.35 -6.80 -3.00
C PHE A 194 11.59 -5.41 -3.62
N ILE A 195 12.02 -4.45 -2.79
CA ILE A 195 12.25 -3.06 -3.20
C ILE A 195 13.65 -2.62 -2.79
N GLY A 196 14.42 -2.04 -3.72
CA GLY A 196 15.76 -1.53 -3.44
C GLY A 196 16.77 -2.62 -3.07
N PHE A 197 16.55 -3.85 -3.55
CA PHE A 197 17.33 -5.03 -3.19
C PHE A 197 18.15 -5.54 -4.37
N SER A 198 19.46 -5.75 -4.17
CA SER A 198 20.41 -6.14 -5.23
C SER A 198 20.57 -7.66 -5.40
N PHE A 199 19.97 -8.48 -4.53
CA PHE A 199 20.14 -9.94 -4.51
C PHE A 199 21.60 -10.42 -4.40
N THR A 200 22.50 -9.56 -3.92
CA THR A 200 23.91 -9.88 -3.65
C THR A 200 24.13 -10.33 -2.21
N ASP A 201 23.07 -10.47 -1.42
CA ASP A 201 23.12 -10.82 0.00
C ASP A 201 23.28 -12.34 0.20
N PRO A 202 24.39 -12.82 0.80
CA PRO A 202 24.61 -14.24 0.99
C PRO A 202 23.61 -14.91 1.94
N ASN A 203 23.06 -14.19 2.91
CA ASN A 203 22.09 -14.76 3.86
C ASN A 203 20.73 -14.96 3.19
N LEU A 204 20.30 -14.02 2.33
CA LEU A 204 19.08 -14.22 1.55
C LEU A 204 19.26 -15.33 0.52
N ASP A 205 20.39 -15.36 -0.20
CA ASP A 205 20.69 -16.44 -1.16
C ASP A 205 20.65 -17.81 -0.47
N TYR A 206 21.22 -17.91 0.74
CA TYR A 206 21.12 -19.10 1.56
C TYR A 206 19.67 -19.49 1.87
N VAL A 207 18.82 -18.54 2.28
CA VAL A 207 17.40 -18.80 2.58
C VAL A 207 16.65 -19.26 1.32
N LEU A 208 16.84 -18.56 0.20
CA LEU A 208 16.19 -18.86 -1.08
C LEU A 208 16.62 -20.23 -1.61
N SER A 209 17.90 -20.59 -1.50
CA SER A 209 18.44 -21.90 -1.91
C SER A 209 17.84 -23.08 -1.13
N ARG A 210 17.32 -22.83 0.08
CA ARG A 210 16.73 -23.83 0.97
C ARG A 210 15.21 -23.87 0.94
N LEU A 211 14.57 -23.10 0.08
CA LEU A 211 13.14 -23.25 -0.18
C LEU A 211 12.91 -24.57 -0.92
N HIS A 212 12.65 -25.66 -0.18
CA HIS A 212 12.34 -26.98 -0.71
C HIS A 212 10.89 -27.05 -1.21
N VAL A 213 10.50 -26.10 -2.06
CA VAL A 213 9.19 -26.09 -2.72
C VAL A 213 9.40 -26.54 -4.17
N PRO A 214 8.70 -27.60 -4.63
CA PRO A 214 8.76 -28.00 -6.02
C PRO A 214 8.35 -26.84 -6.92
N ASP A 215 8.97 -26.72 -8.10
CA ASP A 215 8.80 -25.57 -8.98
C ASP A 215 7.32 -25.30 -9.33
N ASP A 216 6.51 -26.35 -9.51
CA ASP A 216 5.08 -26.26 -9.85
C ASP A 216 4.20 -25.66 -8.73
N TYR A 217 4.68 -25.68 -7.48
CA TYR A 217 3.95 -25.17 -6.31
C TYR A 217 4.58 -23.92 -5.71
N ARG A 218 5.64 -23.39 -6.33
CA ARG A 218 6.34 -22.22 -5.82
C ARG A 218 5.47 -20.97 -6.02
N ARG A 219 5.27 -20.23 -4.94
CA ARG A 219 4.59 -18.92 -4.99
C ARG A 219 5.44 -17.93 -5.76
N THR A 220 4.80 -17.14 -6.62
CA THR A 220 5.48 -16.03 -7.31
C THR A 220 5.68 -14.86 -6.35
N HIS A 221 6.89 -14.33 -6.33
CA HIS A 221 7.26 -13.07 -5.67
C HIS A 221 7.66 -12.06 -6.73
N TYR A 222 7.83 -10.78 -6.34
CA TYR A 222 8.10 -9.70 -7.28
C TYR A 222 9.25 -8.84 -6.81
N CYS A 223 10.09 -8.36 -7.73
CA CYS A 223 11.12 -7.37 -7.41
C CYS A 223 11.17 -6.26 -8.46
N PHE A 224 11.35 -5.01 -8.06
CA PHE A 224 11.64 -3.94 -9.02
C PHE A 224 13.11 -3.94 -9.40
N LEU A 225 13.41 -3.97 -10.69
CA LEU A 225 14.76 -3.83 -11.23
C LEU A 225 14.79 -2.75 -12.29
N ARG A 226 15.74 -1.82 -12.19
CA ARG A 226 15.96 -0.84 -13.26
C ARG A 226 16.51 -1.53 -14.49
N LYS A 227 15.88 -1.31 -15.64
CA LYS A 227 16.31 -1.83 -16.93
C LYS A 227 17.67 -1.24 -17.31
N GLU A 228 18.57 -2.09 -17.78
CA GLU A 228 19.84 -1.62 -18.33
C GLU A 228 19.56 -0.78 -19.59
N PRO A 229 20.03 0.49 -19.64
CA PRO A 229 19.72 1.35 -20.77
C PRO A 229 20.35 0.81 -22.04
N ALA A 230 19.63 1.01 -23.15
CA ALA A 230 20.10 0.64 -24.49
C ALA A 230 21.21 1.56 -25.00
N GLU A 231 21.28 2.78 -24.46
CA GLU A 231 22.27 3.81 -24.78
C GLU A 231 23.63 3.48 -24.17
N LEU A 232 24.69 3.96 -24.84
CA LEU A 232 26.06 3.84 -24.37
C LEU A 232 26.27 4.71 -23.11
N GLN A 233 26.80 4.11 -22.06
CA GLN A 233 27.23 4.77 -20.84
C GLN A 233 28.73 5.12 -20.87
N GLY A 234 29.04 6.40 -20.69
CA GLY A 234 30.41 6.88 -20.56
C GLY A 234 31.25 6.60 -21.81
N LYS A 235 32.32 5.80 -21.65
CA LYS A 235 33.23 5.41 -22.75
C LYS A 235 33.00 3.98 -23.24
N GLU A 236 31.86 3.37 -22.92
CA GLU A 236 31.58 1.99 -23.34
C GLU A 236 31.33 1.88 -24.85
N ASP A 237 31.63 0.71 -25.41
CA ASP A 237 31.29 0.36 -26.79
C ASP A 237 29.98 -0.43 -26.88
N GLU A 238 29.48 -0.63 -28.10
CA GLU A 238 28.21 -1.34 -28.33
C GLU A 238 28.23 -2.78 -27.80
N GLU A 239 29.38 -3.46 -27.84
CA GLU A 239 29.53 -4.82 -27.34
C GLU A 239 29.41 -4.86 -25.81
N SER A 240 30.00 -3.90 -25.10
CA SER A 240 29.86 -3.75 -23.66
C SER A 240 28.40 -3.47 -23.26
N ALA A 241 27.70 -2.59 -24.00
CA ALA A 241 26.28 -2.32 -23.76
C ALA A 241 25.39 -3.55 -24.02
N LYS A 242 25.70 -4.36 -25.05
CA LYS A 242 25.02 -5.65 -25.28
C LYS A 242 25.33 -6.65 -24.17
N TYR A 243 26.57 -6.71 -23.70
CA TYR A 243 26.99 -7.59 -22.62
C TYR A 243 26.24 -7.28 -21.31
N ARG A 244 26.16 -6.00 -20.92
CA ARG A 244 25.39 -5.57 -19.73
C ARG A 244 23.93 -6.02 -19.80
N ARG A 245 23.25 -5.78 -20.93
CA ARG A 245 21.84 -6.20 -21.12
C ARG A 245 21.67 -7.72 -21.05
N ARG A 246 22.53 -8.48 -21.73
CA ARG A 246 22.51 -9.96 -21.64
C ARG A 246 22.75 -10.45 -20.21
N ARG A 247 23.66 -9.81 -19.47
CA ARG A 247 23.91 -10.13 -18.06
C ARG A 247 22.67 -9.88 -17.21
N GLN A 248 21.96 -8.77 -17.42
CA GLN A 248 20.68 -8.52 -16.76
C GLN A 248 19.62 -9.59 -17.12
N GLU A 249 19.50 -9.98 -18.39
CA GLU A 249 18.58 -11.05 -18.78
C GLU A 249 18.88 -12.38 -18.07
N HIS A 250 20.17 -12.73 -17.92
CA HIS A 250 20.57 -13.91 -17.16
C HIS A 250 20.24 -13.78 -15.68
N HIS A 251 20.46 -12.59 -15.09
CA HIS A 251 20.10 -12.32 -13.70
C HIS A 251 18.59 -12.43 -13.46
N VAL A 252 17.76 -11.85 -14.35
CA VAL A 252 16.30 -11.98 -14.28
C VAL A 252 15.85 -13.44 -14.37
N ARG A 253 16.46 -14.24 -15.25
CA ARG A 253 16.16 -15.68 -15.34
C ARG A 253 16.59 -16.45 -14.10
N ASP A 254 17.68 -16.06 -13.47
CA ASP A 254 18.14 -16.70 -12.23
C ASP A 254 17.16 -16.45 -11.08
N LEU A 255 16.61 -15.24 -10.97
CA LEU A 255 15.56 -14.92 -9.99
C LEU A 255 14.30 -15.78 -10.13
N LEU A 256 13.93 -16.17 -11.34
CA LEU A 256 12.80 -17.08 -11.57
C LEU A 256 13.02 -18.47 -10.94
N ARG A 257 14.27 -18.92 -10.78
CA ARG A 257 14.60 -20.16 -10.06
C ARG A 257 14.21 -20.09 -8.59
N PHE A 258 14.07 -18.90 -8.03
CA PHE A 258 13.59 -18.66 -6.67
C PHE A 258 12.12 -18.25 -6.64
N GLY A 259 11.41 -18.31 -7.77
CA GLY A 259 10.03 -17.85 -7.89
C GLY A 259 9.88 -16.33 -7.91
N ILE A 260 10.97 -15.57 -8.08
CA ILE A 260 10.96 -14.11 -8.06
C ILE A 260 10.87 -13.59 -9.50
N GLN A 261 9.77 -12.92 -9.81
CA GLN A 261 9.55 -12.24 -11.08
C GLN A 261 10.09 -10.80 -11.00
N ALA A 262 11.06 -10.49 -11.85
CA ALA A 262 11.55 -9.12 -11.99
C ALA A 262 10.57 -8.26 -12.79
N LEU A 263 10.23 -7.10 -12.22
CA LEU A 263 9.46 -6.04 -12.84
C LEU A 263 10.43 -4.97 -13.30
N LEU A 264 10.69 -4.95 -14.62
CA LEU A 264 11.63 -3.99 -15.22
C LEU A 264 10.99 -2.60 -15.30
N ILE A 265 11.66 -1.61 -14.72
CA ILE A 265 11.31 -0.19 -14.76
C ILE A 265 12.43 0.60 -15.43
N ASP A 266 12.14 1.72 -16.07
CA ASP A 266 13.16 2.54 -16.71
C ASP A 266 13.87 3.45 -15.67
N ASP A 267 13.11 3.92 -14.68
CA ASP A 267 13.61 4.78 -13.60
C ASP A 267 13.03 4.39 -12.22
N TYR A 268 13.84 4.55 -11.15
CA TYR A 268 13.40 4.23 -9.78
C TYR A 268 12.27 5.15 -9.27
N ASN A 269 12.09 6.33 -9.86
CA ASN A 269 10.96 7.22 -9.56
C ASN A 269 9.61 6.65 -10.02
N GLU A 270 9.59 5.58 -10.82
CA GLU A 270 8.37 4.85 -11.15
C GLU A 270 7.83 4.01 -9.98
N ILE A 271 8.69 3.63 -9.02
CA ILE A 271 8.28 2.78 -7.89
C ILE A 271 7.16 3.45 -7.07
N PRO A 272 7.29 4.71 -6.60
CA PRO A 272 6.18 5.40 -5.93
C PRO A 272 4.92 5.48 -6.79
N VAL A 273 5.03 5.67 -8.11
CA VAL A 273 3.88 5.74 -9.02
C VAL A 273 3.14 4.41 -9.09
N ILE A 274 3.86 3.29 -9.16
CA ILE A 274 3.29 1.94 -9.14
C ILE A 274 2.66 1.64 -7.77
N LEU A 275 3.33 2.00 -6.68
CA LEU A 275 2.81 1.82 -5.31
C LEU A 275 1.53 2.64 -5.08
N LYS A 276 1.46 3.88 -5.57
CA LYS A 276 0.24 4.71 -5.54
C LYS A 276 -0.91 4.06 -6.32
N GLU A 277 -0.62 3.43 -7.46
CA GLU A 277 -1.63 2.70 -8.22
C GLU A 277 -2.16 1.48 -7.44
N ILE A 278 -1.27 0.74 -6.76
CA ILE A 278 -1.66 -0.37 -5.87
C ILE A 278 -2.57 0.16 -4.76
N GLU A 279 -2.17 1.24 -4.09
CA GLU A 279 -2.98 1.90 -3.05
C GLU A 279 -4.34 2.35 -3.59
N SER A 280 -4.38 3.04 -4.73
CA SER A 280 -5.60 3.50 -5.37
C SER A 280 -6.58 2.34 -5.64
N ARG A 281 -6.09 1.23 -6.22
CA ARG A 281 -6.92 0.06 -6.52
C ARG A 281 -7.38 -0.67 -5.27
N PHE A 282 -6.52 -0.77 -4.26
CA PHE A 282 -6.89 -1.32 -2.96
C PHE A 282 -8.00 -0.49 -2.29
N LEU A 283 -7.90 0.84 -2.33
CA LEU A 283 -8.90 1.73 -1.76
C LEU A 283 -10.24 1.66 -2.52
N LYS A 284 -10.23 1.54 -3.85
CA LYS A 284 -11.46 1.45 -4.68
C LYS A 284 -12.32 0.22 -4.40
N LYS A 285 -11.79 -0.78 -3.71
CA LYS A 285 -12.55 -1.93 -3.16
C LYS A 285 -13.42 -1.55 -1.96
N THR A 286 -13.30 -0.31 -1.49
CA THR A 286 -14.00 0.24 -0.34
C THR A 286 -14.81 1.43 -0.79
N ILE A 287 -16.12 1.33 -0.57
CA ILE A 287 -17.12 2.25 -1.07
C ILE A 287 -17.69 3.01 0.13
N PHE A 288 -17.47 4.31 0.16
CA PHE A 288 -18.13 5.18 1.11
C PHE A 288 -19.52 5.56 0.60
N ILE A 289 -20.54 5.46 1.45
CA ILE A 289 -21.89 5.90 1.12
C ILE A 289 -22.20 7.16 1.93
N SER A 290 -22.25 8.29 1.26
CA SER A 290 -22.68 9.58 1.78
C SER A 290 -24.14 9.83 1.45
N GLY A 291 -24.88 10.34 2.43
CA GLY A 291 -26.24 10.82 2.20
C GLY A 291 -27.03 11.04 3.48
N SER A 292 -28.09 11.82 3.35
CA SER A 292 -29.10 12.03 4.39
C SER A 292 -30.43 12.32 3.72
N ALA A 293 -31.54 11.89 4.32
CA ALA A 293 -32.86 12.12 3.75
C ALA A 293 -33.92 12.27 4.85
N GLU A 294 -34.55 13.45 4.90
CA GLU A 294 -35.87 13.61 5.50
C GLU A 294 -36.96 13.31 4.46
N GLU A 295 -36.75 13.83 3.24
CA GLU A 295 -37.58 13.58 2.07
C GLU A 295 -36.80 12.82 0.99
N TYR A 296 -37.53 12.13 0.11
CA TYR A 296 -36.97 11.26 -0.92
C TYR A 296 -37.31 11.75 -2.34
N GLY A 297 -37.72 13.01 -2.47
CA GLY A 297 -37.97 13.66 -3.75
C GLY A 297 -39.09 12.98 -4.53
N ALA A 298 -38.80 12.56 -5.75
CA ALA A 298 -39.76 11.86 -6.62
C ALA A 298 -39.92 10.35 -6.30
N TRP A 299 -39.28 9.86 -5.23
CA TRP A 299 -39.28 8.47 -4.84
C TRP A 299 -40.16 8.31 -3.61
N ASP A 300 -40.94 7.23 -3.57
CA ASP A 300 -41.59 6.84 -2.32
C ASP A 300 -40.51 6.46 -1.29
N LYS A 301 -40.81 6.74 -0.02
CA LYS A 301 -39.87 6.46 1.09
C LYS A 301 -39.47 4.98 1.12
N GLN A 302 -40.42 4.07 0.94
CA GLN A 302 -40.11 2.64 1.00
C GLN A 302 -39.23 2.22 -0.18
N ASP A 303 -39.53 2.71 -1.38
CA ASP A 303 -38.74 2.42 -2.59
C ASP A 303 -37.31 2.97 -2.47
N ALA A 304 -37.14 4.17 -1.95
CA ALA A 304 -35.84 4.77 -1.70
C ALA A 304 -35.00 3.96 -0.69
N LEU A 305 -35.60 3.55 0.43
CA LEU A 305 -34.93 2.73 1.43
C LEU A 305 -34.60 1.33 0.89
N ASN A 306 -35.51 0.72 0.13
CA ASN A 306 -35.28 -0.57 -0.53
C ASN A 306 -34.13 -0.48 -1.54
N PHE A 307 -34.02 0.62 -2.29
CA PHE A 307 -32.91 0.85 -3.19
C PHE A 307 -31.58 0.94 -2.46
N VAL A 308 -31.48 1.74 -1.39
CA VAL A 308 -30.25 1.88 -0.59
C VAL A 308 -29.84 0.53 0.04
N HIS A 309 -30.82 -0.23 0.55
CA HIS A 309 -30.62 -1.57 1.08
C HIS A 309 -30.08 -2.53 0.01
N SER A 310 -30.75 -2.62 -1.15
CA SER A 310 -30.35 -3.49 -2.25
C SER A 310 -28.96 -3.12 -2.79
N LEU A 311 -28.68 -1.83 -2.97
CA LEU A 311 -27.39 -1.33 -3.39
C LEU A 311 -26.28 -1.76 -2.42
N SER A 312 -26.46 -1.55 -1.12
CA SER A 312 -25.48 -1.97 -0.12
C SER A 312 -25.26 -3.49 -0.11
N ALA A 313 -26.34 -4.28 -0.19
CA ALA A 313 -26.26 -5.73 -0.29
C ALA A 313 -25.50 -6.19 -1.54
N SER A 314 -25.74 -5.55 -2.68
CA SER A 314 -25.08 -5.87 -3.95
C SER A 314 -23.60 -5.48 -3.96
N LEU A 315 -23.22 -4.39 -3.30
CA LEU A 315 -21.81 -4.03 -3.09
C LEU A 315 -21.09 -5.12 -2.28
N VAL A 316 -21.65 -5.54 -1.14
CA VAL A 316 -21.06 -6.64 -0.36
C VAL A 316 -20.96 -7.92 -1.20
N LYS A 317 -22.02 -8.27 -1.93
CA LYS A 317 -22.03 -9.46 -2.79
C LYS A 317 -21.00 -9.41 -3.92
N GLY A 318 -20.66 -8.21 -4.38
CA GLY A 318 -19.61 -7.93 -5.35
C GLY A 318 -18.18 -8.01 -4.78
N GLY A 319 -18.02 -8.24 -3.48
CA GLY A 319 -16.72 -8.32 -2.81
C GLY A 319 -16.19 -6.96 -2.32
N TYR A 320 -17.05 -5.94 -2.27
CA TYR A 320 -16.68 -4.61 -1.80
C TYR A 320 -16.85 -4.48 -0.29
N ARG A 321 -16.07 -3.58 0.31
CA ARG A 321 -16.31 -3.08 1.67
C ARG A 321 -17.18 -1.83 1.59
N VAL A 322 -18.12 -1.68 2.52
CA VAL A 322 -19.03 -0.54 2.60
C VAL A 322 -18.72 0.25 3.87
N VAL A 323 -18.46 1.54 3.72
CA VAL A 323 -18.24 2.49 4.82
C VAL A 323 -19.48 3.36 4.96
N ASN A 324 -20.02 3.45 6.18
CA ASN A 324 -21.21 4.22 6.48
C ASN A 324 -20.98 5.19 7.65
N GLY A 325 -21.29 6.47 7.42
CA GLY A 325 -21.26 7.53 8.44
C GLY A 325 -22.50 7.60 9.33
N PHE A 326 -23.47 6.69 9.14
CA PHE A 326 -24.78 6.69 9.79
C PHE A 326 -25.61 7.92 9.40
N GLY A 327 -25.75 8.15 8.10
CA GLY A 327 -26.57 9.23 7.55
C GLY A 327 -28.03 9.15 8.00
N TRP A 328 -28.59 10.28 8.46
CA TRP A 328 -29.98 10.34 8.88
C TRP A 328 -30.93 9.90 7.76
N GLY A 329 -31.88 9.00 8.07
CA GLY A 329 -32.90 8.53 7.14
C GLY A 329 -32.43 7.56 6.05
N ILE A 330 -31.13 7.25 5.93
CA ILE A 330 -30.62 6.21 5.00
C ILE A 330 -29.65 5.21 5.65
N GLY A 331 -29.01 5.58 6.78
CA GLY A 331 -27.93 4.80 7.38
C GLY A 331 -28.35 3.39 7.80
N SER A 332 -29.55 3.22 8.36
CA SER A 332 -30.07 1.91 8.73
C SER A 332 -30.31 1.00 7.52
N ALA A 333 -30.73 1.56 6.38
CA ALA A 333 -30.92 0.77 5.15
C ALA A 333 -29.59 0.26 4.61
N VAL A 334 -28.54 1.09 4.65
CA VAL A 334 -27.17 0.66 4.30
C VAL A 334 -26.71 -0.48 5.20
N ILE A 335 -26.84 -0.33 6.52
CA ILE A 335 -26.39 -1.35 7.48
C ILE A 335 -27.14 -2.66 7.26
N ASN A 336 -28.47 -2.61 7.18
CA ASN A 336 -29.29 -3.81 7.02
C ASN A 336 -29.00 -4.50 5.68
N GLY A 337 -28.81 -3.74 4.59
CA GLY A 337 -28.45 -4.30 3.29
C GLY A 337 -27.12 -5.04 3.31
N ALA A 338 -26.09 -4.43 3.91
CA ALA A 338 -24.79 -5.06 4.08
C ALA A 338 -24.87 -6.32 4.96
N LEU A 339 -25.51 -6.24 6.13
CA LEU A 339 -25.64 -7.37 7.05
C LEU A 339 -26.44 -8.52 6.44
N ASP A 340 -27.53 -8.24 5.72
CA ASP A 340 -28.31 -9.28 5.02
C ASP A 340 -27.45 -10.03 3.99
N ALA A 341 -26.59 -9.32 3.26
CA ALA A 341 -25.65 -9.96 2.35
C ALA A 341 -24.61 -10.79 3.09
N ILE A 342 -24.01 -10.26 4.16
CA ILE A 342 -22.99 -10.96 4.97
C ILE A 342 -23.56 -12.25 5.54
N TYR A 343 -24.69 -12.15 6.26
CA TYR A 343 -25.30 -13.28 6.94
C TYR A 343 -25.96 -14.29 5.99
N SER A 344 -26.25 -13.91 4.74
CA SER A 344 -26.75 -14.87 3.75
C SER A 344 -25.73 -15.95 3.38
N LYS A 345 -24.42 -15.66 3.44
CA LYS A 345 -23.32 -16.57 3.09
C LYS A 345 -22.04 -16.27 3.90
N PRO A 346 -21.99 -16.66 5.19
CA PRO A 346 -20.90 -16.30 6.10
C PRO A 346 -19.53 -16.90 5.71
N GLU A 347 -19.49 -17.99 4.94
CA GLU A 347 -18.23 -18.52 4.40
C GLU A 347 -17.67 -17.68 3.23
N LYS A 348 -18.50 -16.83 2.63
CA LYS A 348 -18.13 -16.02 1.46
C LYS A 348 -17.91 -14.54 1.80
N TYR A 349 -18.62 -14.03 2.81
CA TYR A 349 -18.65 -12.62 3.16
C TYR A 349 -18.30 -12.43 4.63
N SER A 350 -17.56 -11.36 4.95
CA SER A 350 -17.07 -11.06 6.30
C SER A 350 -17.73 -9.81 6.86
N GLU A 351 -17.89 -9.75 8.19
CA GLU A 351 -18.25 -8.51 8.89
C GLU A 351 -17.23 -7.39 8.66
N ASP A 352 -15.97 -7.72 8.33
CA ASP A 352 -14.95 -6.75 7.92
C ASP A 352 -15.33 -5.95 6.66
N GLN A 353 -16.34 -6.42 5.91
CA GLN A 353 -16.90 -5.69 4.77
C GLN A 353 -17.85 -4.55 5.17
N LEU A 354 -18.24 -4.42 6.44
CA LEU A 354 -19.06 -3.31 6.92
C LEU A 354 -18.29 -2.48 7.95
N ILE A 355 -17.97 -1.24 7.58
CA ILE A 355 -17.27 -0.30 8.45
C ILE A 355 -18.25 0.79 8.89
N MET A 356 -18.61 0.77 10.18
CA MET A 356 -19.51 1.77 10.77
C MET A 356 -18.72 2.85 11.50
N ARG A 357 -18.95 4.11 11.15
CA ARG A 357 -18.33 5.29 11.78
C ARG A 357 -19.40 6.33 12.15
N PRO A 358 -20.23 6.08 13.17
CA PRO A 358 -21.23 7.05 13.59
C PRO A 358 -20.56 8.32 14.10
N PHE A 359 -21.16 9.47 13.76
CA PHE A 359 -20.64 10.77 14.18
C PHE A 359 -20.70 10.94 15.71
N PRO A 360 -19.64 11.50 16.34
CA PRO A 360 -19.67 11.90 17.74
C PRO A 360 -20.87 12.81 18.06
N GLN A 361 -21.56 12.53 19.16
CA GLN A 361 -22.69 13.33 19.63
C GLN A 361 -22.33 14.31 20.76
N VAL A 362 -21.11 14.18 21.31
CA VAL A 362 -20.60 15.00 22.42
C VAL A 362 -19.17 15.45 22.12
N ALA A 363 -18.88 16.69 22.48
CA ALA A 363 -17.53 17.24 22.46
C ALA A 363 -16.61 16.42 23.38
N SER A 364 -15.36 16.22 22.97
CA SER A 364 -14.40 15.38 23.69
C SER A 364 -12.95 15.81 23.39
N ASN A 365 -12.01 15.47 24.27
CA ASN A 365 -10.58 15.77 24.12
C ASN A 365 -10.27 17.26 23.85
N GLY A 366 -11.06 18.17 24.44
CA GLY A 366 -10.87 19.62 24.28
C GLY A 366 -11.23 20.16 22.89
N LYS A 367 -11.84 19.35 22.02
CA LYS A 367 -12.32 19.73 20.69
C LYS A 367 -13.83 19.88 20.69
N ASP A 368 -14.33 20.86 19.93
CA ASP A 368 -15.76 21.03 19.71
C ASP A 368 -16.30 19.99 18.70
N LEU A 369 -17.63 19.94 18.54
CA LEU A 369 -18.26 19.00 17.63
C LEU A 369 -17.90 19.25 16.15
N PRO A 370 -17.89 20.49 15.64
CA PRO A 370 -17.44 20.79 14.28
C PRO A 370 -16.05 20.23 13.95
N ASP A 371 -15.05 20.46 14.80
CA ASP A 371 -13.68 20.00 14.60
C ASP A 371 -13.61 18.46 14.62
N LEU A 372 -14.30 17.84 15.59
CA LEU A 372 -14.37 16.38 15.67
C LEU A 372 -15.05 15.77 14.44
N TRP A 373 -16.14 16.35 13.95
CA TRP A 373 -16.82 15.88 12.74
C TRP A 373 -15.95 16.04 11.50
N HIS A 374 -15.20 17.13 11.40
CA HIS A 374 -14.26 17.35 10.31
C HIS A 374 -13.19 16.26 10.28
N GLU A 375 -12.54 15.98 11.42
CA GLU A 375 -11.56 14.89 11.53
C GLU A 375 -12.16 13.52 11.25
N TYR A 376 -13.38 13.26 11.72
CA TYR A 376 -14.07 11.99 11.49
C TYR A 376 -14.37 11.76 10.01
N ARG A 377 -14.86 12.78 9.29
CA ARG A 377 -15.08 12.69 7.83
C ARG A 377 -13.80 12.37 7.09
N HIS A 378 -12.71 13.08 7.41
CA HIS A 378 -11.41 12.83 6.79
C HIS A 378 -10.94 11.39 6.98
N ARG A 379 -11.04 10.87 8.20
CA ARG A 379 -10.66 9.48 8.49
C ARG A 379 -11.55 8.48 7.80
N MET A 380 -12.86 8.71 7.80
CA MET A 380 -13.85 7.79 7.22
C MET A 380 -13.73 7.71 5.70
N ILE A 381 -13.67 8.86 5.03
CA ILE A 381 -13.56 8.95 3.56
C ILE A 381 -12.20 8.44 3.09
N GLY A 382 -11.14 8.69 3.86
CA GLY A 382 -9.79 8.19 3.56
C GLY A 382 -9.65 6.66 3.56
N LEU A 383 -10.64 5.90 4.06
CA LEU A 383 -10.66 4.44 3.95
C LEU A 383 -11.17 3.95 2.58
N SER A 384 -11.76 4.85 1.78
CA SER A 384 -12.45 4.54 0.53
C SER A 384 -11.73 5.10 -0.69
N GLY A 385 -11.87 4.43 -1.83
CA GLY A 385 -11.42 4.94 -3.13
C GLY A 385 -12.57 5.41 -4.01
N ILE A 386 -13.82 5.13 -3.60
CA ILE A 386 -15.04 5.56 -4.29
C ILE A 386 -16.05 6.04 -3.24
N ALA A 387 -16.70 7.16 -3.49
CA ALA A 387 -17.75 7.73 -2.66
C ALA A 387 -19.05 7.86 -3.45
N LEU A 388 -20.12 7.23 -2.99
CA LEU A 388 -21.47 7.36 -3.54
C LEU A 388 -22.23 8.44 -2.79
N PHE A 389 -22.86 9.38 -3.51
CA PHE A 389 -23.67 10.43 -2.91
C PHE A 389 -25.14 10.21 -3.27
N ILE A 390 -25.99 10.02 -2.25
CA ILE A 390 -27.40 9.68 -2.41
C ILE A 390 -28.26 10.63 -1.58
N PHE A 391 -29.29 11.23 -2.19
CA PHE A 391 -30.14 12.25 -1.59
C PHE A 391 -29.32 13.44 -1.06
N GLY A 392 -29.31 13.66 0.26
CA GLY A 392 -28.59 14.74 0.91
C GLY A 392 -29.46 15.95 1.18
N ASN A 393 -30.52 15.75 1.96
CA ASN A 393 -31.34 16.81 2.52
C ASN A 393 -31.46 16.68 4.04
N LYS A 394 -31.87 17.78 4.66
CA LYS A 394 -32.13 17.91 6.10
C LYS A 394 -33.22 18.93 6.36
N VAL A 395 -33.83 18.88 7.53
CA VAL A 395 -34.73 19.95 7.99
C VAL A 395 -33.90 21.06 8.64
N LYS A 396 -34.10 22.29 8.18
CA LYS A 396 -33.59 23.50 8.81
C LYS A 396 -34.72 24.52 8.89
N ASP A 397 -34.99 25.01 10.09
CA ASP A 397 -36.03 26.00 10.37
C ASP A 397 -37.42 25.59 9.83
N GLY A 398 -37.73 24.29 9.90
CA GLY A 398 -39.00 23.71 9.45
C GLY A 398 -39.11 23.49 7.92
N SER A 399 -38.06 23.81 7.16
CA SER A 399 -38.00 23.61 5.71
C SER A 399 -36.96 22.56 5.33
N VAL A 400 -37.24 21.78 4.29
CA VAL A 400 -36.28 20.82 3.74
C VAL A 400 -35.29 21.56 2.85
N VAL A 401 -34.01 21.45 3.20
CA VAL A 401 -32.90 22.08 2.49
C VAL A 401 -31.82 21.06 2.17
N ASN A 402 -30.95 21.36 1.22
CA ASN A 402 -29.80 20.50 0.94
C ASN A 402 -28.87 20.40 2.15
N ALA A 403 -28.37 19.20 2.42
CA ALA A 403 -27.50 18.91 3.57
C ALA A 403 -26.06 19.33 3.27
N ASP A 404 -25.59 20.38 3.97
CA ASP A 404 -24.20 20.86 3.92
C ASP A 404 -23.19 19.77 4.31
N GLY A 405 -23.56 18.84 5.18
CA GLY A 405 -22.70 17.71 5.56
C GLY A 405 -22.32 16.82 4.37
N VAL A 406 -23.25 16.58 3.45
CA VAL A 406 -23.02 15.75 2.25
C VAL A 406 -22.09 16.46 1.26
N HIS A 407 -22.24 17.78 1.12
CA HIS A 407 -21.32 18.59 0.31
C HIS A 407 -19.91 18.62 0.88
N LYS A 408 -19.75 18.78 2.20
CA LYS A 408 -18.44 18.69 2.85
C LYS A 408 -17.77 17.34 2.62
N GLU A 409 -18.56 16.26 2.60
CA GLU A 409 -18.04 14.93 2.31
C GLU A 409 -17.60 14.78 0.85
N PHE A 410 -18.25 15.49 -0.08
CA PHE A 410 -17.84 15.57 -1.48
C PHE A 410 -16.52 16.34 -1.63
N GLU A 411 -16.39 17.52 -1.01
CA GLU A 411 -15.14 18.30 -1.02
C GLU A 411 -13.95 17.47 -0.49
N ILE A 412 -14.15 16.78 0.64
CA ILE A 412 -13.12 15.91 1.24
C ILE A 412 -12.79 14.72 0.31
N ALA A 413 -13.79 14.16 -0.37
CA ALA A 413 -13.56 13.09 -1.35
C ALA A 413 -12.67 13.58 -2.50
N GLN A 414 -12.94 14.78 -3.04
CA GLN A 414 -12.11 15.37 -4.09
C GLN A 414 -10.68 15.66 -3.63
N GLU A 415 -10.51 16.27 -2.45
CA GLU A 415 -9.19 16.56 -1.87
C GLU A 415 -8.33 15.30 -1.74
N LYS A 416 -8.98 14.18 -1.38
CA LYS A 416 -8.31 12.88 -1.17
C LYS A 416 -8.16 12.04 -2.45
N GLY A 417 -8.63 12.53 -3.60
CA GLY A 417 -8.64 11.76 -4.85
C GLY A 417 -9.57 10.55 -4.84
N VAL A 418 -10.60 10.57 -3.98
CA VAL A 418 -11.67 9.55 -3.94
C VAL A 418 -12.63 9.83 -5.08
N VAL A 419 -12.93 8.81 -5.89
CA VAL A 419 -13.82 8.99 -7.04
C VAL A 419 -15.25 9.23 -6.55
N ALA A 420 -15.76 10.45 -6.75
CA ALA A 420 -17.11 10.83 -6.39
C ALA A 420 -18.12 10.37 -7.46
N LEU A 421 -19.20 9.73 -7.02
CA LEU A 421 -20.29 9.27 -7.87
C LEU A 421 -21.65 9.71 -7.31
N PRO A 422 -22.12 10.92 -7.69
CA PRO A 422 -23.43 11.39 -7.28
C PRO A 422 -24.56 10.70 -8.06
N ILE A 423 -25.57 10.22 -7.33
CA ILE A 423 -26.78 9.60 -7.90
C ILE A 423 -27.82 10.71 -8.08
N GLY A 424 -27.68 11.54 -9.11
CA GLY A 424 -28.49 12.75 -9.29
C GLY A 424 -30.01 12.50 -9.38
N THR A 425 -30.42 11.33 -9.86
CA THR A 425 -31.82 10.86 -9.84
C THR A 425 -32.46 10.77 -8.44
N SER A 426 -31.65 10.72 -7.39
CA SER A 426 -32.12 10.79 -5.99
C SER A 426 -32.41 12.21 -5.50
N GLY A 427 -32.11 13.24 -6.31
CA GLY A 427 -32.44 14.64 -6.02
C GLY A 427 -31.51 15.30 -4.98
N TYR A 428 -31.92 16.47 -4.49
CA TYR A 428 -31.26 17.23 -3.43
C TYR A 428 -29.76 17.46 -3.65
N MET A 429 -28.92 17.29 -2.63
CA MET A 429 -27.49 17.54 -2.73
C MET A 429 -26.84 16.62 -3.77
N ALA A 430 -27.22 15.35 -3.87
CA ALA A 430 -26.70 14.44 -4.89
C ALA A 430 -26.94 14.96 -6.31
N LYS A 431 -28.11 15.55 -6.58
CA LYS A 431 -28.36 16.23 -7.87
C LYS A 431 -27.49 17.48 -8.04
N ALA A 432 -27.41 18.32 -7.02
CA ALA A 432 -26.58 19.53 -7.08
C ALA A 432 -25.10 19.21 -7.37
N LEU A 433 -24.56 18.17 -6.73
CA LEU A 433 -23.20 17.67 -6.96
C LEU A 433 -23.02 17.11 -8.37
N ALA A 434 -24.02 16.37 -8.90
CA ALA A 434 -23.96 15.88 -10.28
C ALA A 434 -23.97 17.06 -11.27
N ASP A 435 -24.84 18.04 -11.06
CA ASP A 435 -24.92 19.26 -11.89
C ASP A 435 -23.60 20.05 -11.82
N GLU A 436 -22.99 20.17 -10.65
CA GLU A 436 -21.68 20.81 -10.44
C GLU A 436 -20.55 20.09 -11.20
N MET A 437 -20.45 18.77 -11.07
CA MET A 437 -19.45 17.97 -11.79
C MET A 437 -19.59 18.09 -13.31
N LEU A 438 -20.83 18.10 -13.82
CA LEU A 438 -21.13 18.20 -15.25
C LEU A 438 -20.93 19.62 -15.79
N ALA A 439 -21.03 20.64 -14.94
CA ALA A 439 -20.74 22.03 -15.31
C ALA A 439 -19.23 22.30 -15.44
N ASP A 440 -18.38 21.52 -14.76
CA ASP A 440 -16.92 21.61 -14.85
C ASP A 440 -16.23 20.24 -15.11
N PRO A 441 -16.44 19.63 -16.29
CA PRO A 441 -15.93 18.28 -16.56
C PRO A 441 -14.39 18.16 -16.50
N VAL A 442 -13.69 19.27 -16.77
CA VAL A 442 -12.21 19.31 -16.82
C VAL A 442 -11.61 19.02 -15.45
N ASN A 443 -12.21 19.55 -14.38
CA ASN A 443 -11.71 19.36 -13.03
C ASN A 443 -12.26 18.10 -12.36
N HIS A 444 -13.48 17.67 -12.71
CA HIS A 444 -14.14 16.54 -12.03
C HIS A 444 -13.94 15.17 -12.72
N PHE A 445 -13.60 15.13 -14.00
CA PHE A 445 -13.44 13.88 -14.76
C PHE A 445 -12.05 13.71 -15.40
N CYS A 446 -11.05 14.49 -15.00
CA CYS A 446 -9.69 14.45 -15.57
C CYS A 446 -9.09 13.04 -15.60
N ASP A 447 -9.18 12.29 -14.50
CA ASP A 447 -8.63 10.94 -14.38
C ASP A 447 -9.49 9.88 -15.10
N TYR A 448 -10.79 10.15 -15.26
CA TYR A 448 -11.76 9.23 -15.86
C TYR A 448 -12.74 9.96 -16.79
N PRO A 449 -12.33 10.42 -17.99
CA PRO A 449 -13.21 11.22 -18.86
C PRO A 449 -14.50 10.49 -19.26
N TRP A 450 -14.47 9.15 -19.33
CA TRP A 450 -15.66 8.35 -19.61
C TRP A 450 -16.72 8.39 -18.51
N LEU A 451 -16.37 8.84 -17.29
CA LEU A 451 -17.27 8.91 -16.15
C LEU A 451 -18.29 10.04 -16.30
N GLU A 452 -17.97 11.09 -17.07
CA GLU A 452 -18.89 12.21 -17.37
C GLU A 452 -20.23 11.70 -17.93
N ALA A 453 -20.16 10.83 -18.95
CA ALA A 453 -21.35 10.26 -19.58
C ALA A 453 -22.15 9.35 -18.63
N GLU A 454 -21.48 8.70 -17.69
CA GLU A 454 -22.11 7.83 -16.69
C GLU A 454 -22.81 8.66 -15.60
N VAL A 455 -22.17 9.74 -15.12
CA VAL A 455 -22.78 10.68 -14.16
C VAL A 455 -23.99 11.38 -14.78
N ALA A 456 -23.91 11.80 -16.05
CA ALA A 456 -25.04 12.37 -16.77
C ALA A 456 -26.24 11.41 -16.82
N GLN A 457 -26.00 10.12 -17.04
CA GLN A 457 -27.06 9.11 -17.02
C GLN A 457 -27.63 8.88 -15.61
N LEU A 458 -26.79 8.88 -14.58
CA LEU A 458 -27.23 8.76 -13.19
C LEU A 458 -28.01 9.99 -12.69
N ALA A 459 -27.89 11.12 -13.39
CA ALA A 459 -28.63 12.36 -13.14
C ALA A 459 -29.93 12.48 -13.93
N ASP A 460 -30.13 11.69 -14.99
CA ASP A 460 -31.32 11.75 -15.87
C ASP A 460 -32.59 11.26 -15.13
N PRO A 461 -33.59 12.12 -14.88
CA PRO A 461 -34.84 11.73 -14.24
C PRO A 461 -35.63 10.63 -15.00
N ALA A 462 -35.39 10.47 -16.30
CA ALA A 462 -36.00 9.43 -17.13
C ALA A 462 -35.31 8.06 -16.98
N ALA A 463 -34.18 7.99 -16.26
CA ALA A 463 -33.46 6.75 -16.04
C ALA A 463 -34.34 5.70 -15.33
N ASN A 464 -34.28 4.46 -15.82
CA ASN A 464 -34.99 3.36 -15.18
C ASN A 464 -34.34 3.05 -13.82
N ARG A 465 -35.07 3.37 -12.74
CA ARG A 465 -34.64 3.17 -11.34
C ARG A 465 -34.14 1.75 -11.05
N ALA A 466 -34.75 0.72 -11.65
CA ALA A 466 -34.34 -0.67 -11.48
C ALA A 466 -33.01 -1.03 -12.18
N LYS A 467 -32.50 -0.15 -13.05
CA LYS A 467 -31.21 -0.32 -13.75
C LYS A 467 -30.07 0.48 -13.11
N ILE A 468 -30.37 1.50 -12.30
CA ILE A 468 -29.38 2.36 -11.65
C ILE A 468 -28.39 1.54 -10.82
N GLU A 469 -28.86 0.59 -10.02
CA GLU A 469 -27.99 -0.27 -9.21
C GLU A 469 -26.97 -1.03 -10.08
N ARG A 470 -27.41 -1.62 -11.19
CA ARG A 470 -26.51 -2.35 -12.11
C ARG A 470 -25.51 -1.41 -12.78
N GLN A 471 -25.94 -0.20 -13.12
CA GLN A 471 -25.07 0.81 -13.69
C GLN A 471 -23.98 1.22 -12.69
N ILE A 472 -24.34 1.49 -11.43
CA ILE A 472 -23.38 1.80 -10.36
C ILE A 472 -22.35 0.68 -10.21
N LEU A 473 -22.79 -0.59 -10.13
CA LEU A 473 -21.88 -1.73 -10.02
C LEU A 473 -20.96 -1.86 -11.25
N SER A 474 -21.48 -1.56 -12.45
CA SER A 474 -20.69 -1.55 -13.68
C SER A 474 -19.62 -0.44 -13.68
N ILE A 475 -19.98 0.77 -13.23
CA ILE A 475 -19.05 1.91 -13.09
C ILE A 475 -17.95 1.57 -12.09
N ILE A 476 -18.31 1.09 -10.89
CA ILE A 476 -17.36 0.71 -9.84
C ILE A 476 -16.39 -0.35 -10.36
N LYS A 477 -16.89 -1.40 -11.02
CA LYS A 477 -16.05 -2.44 -11.61
C LYS A 477 -15.11 -1.88 -12.69
N LYS A 478 -15.58 -0.92 -13.49
CA LYS A 478 -14.78 -0.26 -14.54
C LYS A 478 -13.72 0.67 -13.97
N LEU A 479 -13.91 1.25 -12.78
CA LEU A 479 -12.92 2.04 -12.04
C LEU A 479 -11.78 1.18 -11.47
N GLY A 480 -11.88 -0.15 -11.55
CA GLY A 480 -10.94 -1.08 -10.92
C GLY A 480 -11.27 -1.35 -9.46
N GLY A 481 -12.47 -0.95 -9.02
CA GLY A 481 -13.03 -1.27 -7.73
C GLY A 481 -13.34 -2.74 -7.58
#